data_AF-A0A0F9BFZ4-F1
#
_entry.id   AF-A0A0F9BFZ4-F1
#
_cell.length_a   1.000
_cell.length_b   1.000
_cell.length_c   1.000
_cell.angle_alpha   90.00
_cell.angle_beta   90.00
_cell.angle_gamma   90.00
#
_symmetry.space_group_name_H-M   'P 1'
#
loop_
_entity.id
_entity.type
_entity.pdbx_description
1 polymer ?
#
loop_
_entity_poly.entity_id
_entity_poly.type
_entity_poly.pdbx_seq_one_letter_code
_entity_poly.pdbx_strand_id
1 'polypeptide(L)'
;MGYTTEFKGRFYLDKPLDDNTFNLLEGLAKTRRMKRNIKGYGIEGEFYFNPDDFENSGQAEDKTIIDYNSPPPTQPSLWLRWIPTEDRQHIEWDGGEKFDGYVEWIEYIIKKILKPRGYFLNGRVEWCGEEGDVGTILAIDNKVKVIEEGFDELKELVAEKLDKIKNEKSKN
;
A
#
# COMPACT_ATOMS: atom_id res chain seq x y z
N MET A 1 -17.41 -7.11 15.59
CA MET A 1 -17.04 -5.72 15.89
C MET A 1 -15.68 -5.52 15.26
N GLY A 2 -15.53 -4.55 14.36
CA GLY A 2 -14.26 -4.32 13.65
C GLY A 2 -13.63 -3.06 14.18
N TYR A 3 -12.31 -3.10 14.39
CA TYR A 3 -11.53 -1.90 14.70
C TYR A 3 -11.56 -0.96 13.50
N THR A 4 -11.90 0.29 13.77
CA THR A 4 -11.86 1.38 12.79
C THR A 4 -10.52 2.10 12.94
N THR A 5 -9.82 2.26 11.83
CA THR A 5 -8.59 3.07 11.78
C THR A 5 -8.77 4.08 10.68
N GLU A 6 -8.62 5.35 11.03
CA GLU A 6 -8.65 6.45 10.07
C GLU A 6 -7.23 6.81 9.67
N PHE A 7 -7.04 7.14 8.40
CA PHE A 7 -5.75 7.53 7.85
C PHE A 7 -5.82 8.93 7.24
N LYS A 8 -4.80 9.75 7.49
CA LYS A 8 -4.69 11.11 6.98
C LYS A 8 -3.33 11.35 6.32
N GLY A 9 -3.37 11.90 5.12
CA GLY A 9 -2.19 12.14 4.29
C GLY A 9 -2.12 11.18 3.13
N ARG A 10 -0.96 11.14 2.46
CA ARG A 10 -0.73 10.32 1.28
C ARG A 10 0.75 10.04 1.10
N PHE A 11 1.04 8.97 0.37
CA PHE A 11 2.36 8.70 -0.16
C PHE A 11 2.53 9.34 -1.54
N TYR A 12 3.75 9.71 -1.85
CA TYR A 12 4.19 10.36 -3.08
C TYR A 12 5.08 9.42 -3.86
N LEU A 13 4.86 9.35 -5.16
CA LEU A 13 5.72 8.66 -6.10
C LEU A 13 6.75 9.66 -6.67
N ASP A 14 7.95 9.19 -6.97
CA ASP A 14 9.00 9.98 -7.62
C ASP A 14 8.65 10.40 -9.06
N LYS A 15 7.71 9.69 -9.68
CA LYS A 15 7.16 9.96 -11.01
C LYS A 15 5.74 9.36 -11.13
N PRO A 16 4.91 9.88 -12.04
CA PRO A 16 3.57 9.33 -12.27
C PRO A 16 3.59 7.84 -12.64
N LEU A 17 2.62 7.07 -12.16
CA LEU A 17 2.45 5.67 -12.58
C LEU A 17 2.14 5.58 -14.08
N ASP A 18 2.86 4.68 -14.75
CA ASP A 18 2.46 4.19 -16.08
C ASP A 18 1.11 3.47 -16.03
N ASP A 19 0.46 3.34 -17.19
CA ASP A 19 -0.89 2.75 -17.29
C ASP A 19 -0.97 1.35 -16.69
N ASN A 20 0.04 0.49 -16.92
CA ASN A 20 0.00 -0.88 -16.45
C ASN A 20 0.14 -0.95 -14.93
N THR A 21 1.00 -0.12 -14.34
CA THR A 21 1.19 -0.07 -12.89
C THR A 21 -0.03 0.54 -12.20
N PHE A 22 -0.58 1.61 -12.76
CA PHE A 22 -1.81 2.24 -12.26
C PHE A 22 -2.98 1.24 -12.27
N ASN A 23 -3.26 0.62 -13.42
CA ASN A 23 -4.36 -0.33 -13.56
C ASN A 23 -4.20 -1.55 -12.65
N LEU A 24 -2.96 -2.04 -12.48
CA LEU A 24 -2.70 -3.13 -11.55
C LEU A 24 -3.03 -2.72 -10.11
N LEU A 25 -2.46 -1.62 -9.62
CA LEU A 25 -2.67 -1.21 -8.23
C LEU A 25 -4.14 -0.85 -7.96
N GLU A 26 -4.77 -0.12 -8.87
CA GLU A 26 -6.19 0.22 -8.78
C GLU A 26 -7.06 -1.04 -8.81
N GLY A 27 -6.81 -1.97 -9.72
CA GLY A 27 -7.56 -3.23 -9.83
C GLY A 27 -7.42 -4.11 -8.59
N LEU A 28 -6.24 -4.16 -7.98
CA LEU A 28 -6.02 -4.87 -6.72
C LEU A 28 -6.76 -4.21 -5.54
N ALA A 29 -6.84 -2.87 -5.51
CA ALA A 29 -7.55 -2.13 -4.47
C ALA A 29 -9.09 -2.24 -4.62
N LYS A 30 -9.60 -2.25 -5.86
CA LYS A 30 -11.04 -2.37 -6.16
C LYS A 30 -11.60 -3.78 -6.03
N THR A 31 -10.77 -4.79 -5.73
CA THR A 31 -11.21 -6.19 -5.68
C THR A 31 -10.81 -6.90 -4.39
N ARG A 32 -11.66 -7.81 -3.92
CA ARG A 32 -11.35 -8.74 -2.84
C ARG A 32 -10.22 -9.67 -3.26
N ARG A 33 -9.20 -9.77 -2.41
CA ARG A 33 -8.06 -10.65 -2.62
C ARG A 33 -8.44 -12.06 -2.19
N MET A 34 -8.56 -12.98 -3.14
CA MET A 34 -8.94 -14.39 -2.88
C MET A 34 -7.92 -15.32 -3.50
N LYS A 35 -7.60 -16.44 -2.82
CA LYS A 35 -6.73 -17.47 -3.37
C LYS A 35 -7.34 -18.06 -4.63
N ARG A 36 -6.58 -18.09 -5.72
CA ARG A 36 -7.03 -18.55 -7.02
C ARG A 36 -6.05 -19.52 -7.67
N ASN A 37 -6.59 -20.55 -8.33
CA ASN A 37 -5.86 -21.44 -9.21
C ASN A 37 -5.88 -20.85 -10.63
N ILE A 38 -5.05 -19.84 -10.87
CA ILE A 38 -4.96 -19.17 -12.17
C ILE A 38 -3.50 -18.93 -12.56
N LYS A 39 -3.16 -19.20 -13.83
CA LYS A 39 -1.79 -19.05 -14.35
C LYS A 39 -1.55 -17.62 -14.84
N GLY A 40 -0.31 -17.14 -14.72
CA GLY A 40 0.11 -15.84 -15.24
C GLY A 40 -0.08 -14.65 -14.28
N TYR A 41 -0.70 -14.86 -13.11
CA TYR A 41 -1.01 -13.79 -12.15
C TYR A 41 -0.27 -13.95 -10.82
N GLY A 42 0.97 -14.45 -10.87
CA GLY A 42 1.80 -14.69 -9.69
C GLY A 42 1.30 -15.86 -8.82
N ILE A 43 1.75 -15.89 -7.57
CA ILE A 43 1.41 -17.00 -6.64
C ILE A 43 -0.07 -16.91 -6.28
N GLU A 44 -0.82 -17.98 -6.57
CA GLU A 44 -2.25 -18.11 -6.27
C GLU A 44 -3.12 -16.92 -6.73
N GLY A 45 -2.74 -16.28 -7.85
CA GLY A 45 -3.46 -15.14 -8.38
C GLY A 45 -3.21 -13.81 -7.65
N GLU A 46 -2.06 -13.65 -6.97
CA GLU A 46 -1.70 -12.41 -6.26
C GLU A 46 -1.87 -11.13 -7.11
N PHE A 47 -1.72 -11.21 -8.43
CA PHE A 47 -1.89 -10.07 -9.35
C PHE A 47 -3.20 -10.09 -10.16
N TYR A 48 -4.11 -11.01 -9.87
CA TYR A 48 -5.37 -11.12 -10.60
C TYR A 48 -6.40 -10.10 -10.11
N PHE A 49 -7.10 -9.49 -11.05
CA PHE A 49 -8.32 -8.72 -10.87
C PHE A 49 -9.16 -8.79 -12.15
N ASN A 50 -10.48 -8.62 -12.05
CA ASN A 50 -11.37 -8.54 -13.19
C ASN A 50 -12.08 -7.17 -13.21
N PRO A 51 -11.77 -6.26 -14.17
CA PRO A 51 -12.44 -4.96 -14.29
C PRO A 51 -13.96 -5.06 -14.43
N ASP A 52 -14.44 -6.11 -15.10
CA ASP A 52 -15.88 -6.32 -15.34
C ASP A 52 -16.65 -6.68 -14.07
N ASP A 53 -15.94 -6.93 -12.96
CA ASP A 53 -16.51 -7.33 -11.68
C ASP A 53 -16.26 -6.31 -10.55
N PHE A 54 -15.86 -5.08 -10.90
CA PHE A 54 -15.68 -4.03 -9.89
C PHE A 54 -16.97 -3.68 -9.14
N GLU A 55 -18.14 -3.82 -9.78
CA GLU A 55 -19.44 -3.60 -9.13
C GLU A 55 -19.68 -4.56 -7.95
N ASN A 56 -19.16 -5.79 -8.01
CA ASN A 56 -19.21 -6.74 -6.90
C ASN A 56 -17.91 -6.78 -6.09
N SER A 57 -16.99 -5.84 -6.33
CA SER A 57 -15.65 -5.82 -5.74
C SER A 57 -14.85 -7.11 -6.01
N GLY A 58 -14.95 -7.67 -7.23
CA GLY A 58 -14.17 -8.85 -7.65
C GLY A 58 -14.62 -10.18 -7.02
N GLN A 59 -15.83 -10.22 -6.47
CA GLN A 59 -16.38 -11.32 -5.69
C GLN A 59 -17.27 -12.28 -6.49
N ALA A 60 -17.49 -12.05 -7.79
CA ALA A 60 -18.25 -13.00 -8.60
C ALA A 60 -17.62 -14.39 -8.49
N GLU A 61 -18.47 -15.38 -8.25
CA GLU A 61 -18.03 -16.76 -8.14
C GLU A 61 -17.51 -17.25 -9.49
N ASP A 62 -16.31 -17.83 -9.48
CA ASP A 62 -15.77 -18.51 -10.64
C ASP A 62 -14.89 -19.69 -10.23
N LYS A 63 -14.67 -20.61 -11.18
CA LYS A 63 -13.99 -21.89 -10.95
C LYS A 63 -12.51 -21.76 -10.57
N THR A 64 -11.92 -20.57 -10.70
CA THR A 64 -10.53 -20.34 -10.29
C THR A 64 -10.40 -20.10 -8.80
N ILE A 65 -11.46 -19.70 -8.08
CA ILE A 65 -11.38 -19.43 -6.64
C ILE A 65 -11.17 -20.74 -5.88
N ILE A 66 -10.06 -20.81 -5.13
CA ILE A 66 -9.72 -21.95 -4.25
C ILE A 66 -10.32 -21.71 -2.86
N ASP A 67 -10.14 -20.49 -2.34
CA ASP A 67 -10.63 -20.10 -1.02
C ASP A 67 -11.03 -18.62 -1.05
N TYR A 68 -12.33 -18.38 -0.83
CA TYR A 68 -12.98 -17.08 -0.87
C TYR A 68 -12.58 -16.17 0.31
N ASN A 69 -12.20 -16.78 1.44
CA ASN A 69 -11.92 -16.07 2.69
C ASN A 69 -10.44 -16.08 3.07
N SER A 70 -9.58 -16.56 2.19
CA SER A 70 -8.13 -16.43 2.32
C SER A 70 -7.55 -15.63 1.15
N PRO A 71 -6.66 -14.66 1.40
CA PRO A 71 -5.90 -14.03 0.33
C PRO A 71 -4.77 -14.96 -0.13
N PRO A 72 -4.18 -14.72 -1.32
CA PRO A 72 -2.90 -15.31 -1.70
C PRO A 72 -1.87 -15.18 -0.56
N PRO A 73 -1.02 -16.19 -0.30
CA PRO A 73 -0.14 -16.23 0.88
C PRO A 73 0.93 -15.13 0.89
N THR A 74 1.10 -14.42 -0.23
CA THR A 74 1.99 -13.28 -0.35
C THR A 74 1.33 -11.95 0.01
N GLN A 75 0.01 -11.93 0.21
CA GLN A 75 -0.78 -10.73 0.49
C GLN A 75 -1.19 -10.66 1.97
N PRO A 76 -1.15 -9.47 2.59
CA PRO A 76 -1.43 -9.33 4.03
C PRO A 76 -2.86 -9.72 4.44
N SER A 77 -3.85 -9.31 3.66
CA SER A 77 -5.26 -9.51 3.99
C SER A 77 -6.14 -9.56 2.74
N LEU A 78 -7.46 -9.65 2.92
CA LEU A 78 -8.45 -9.75 1.84
C LEU A 78 -8.71 -8.43 1.13
N TRP A 79 -8.31 -7.30 1.70
CA TRP A 79 -8.65 -5.97 1.20
C TRP A 79 -7.43 -5.07 1.21
N LEU A 80 -7.02 -4.64 0.02
CA LEU A 80 -6.04 -3.57 -0.13
C LEU A 80 -6.80 -2.23 -0.17
N ARG A 81 -6.61 -1.39 0.85
CA ARG A 81 -7.27 -0.07 0.93
C ARG A 81 -6.36 1.10 0.55
N TRP A 82 -5.14 0.82 0.10
CA TRP A 82 -4.27 1.82 -0.52
C TRP A 82 -4.54 1.86 -2.04
N ILE A 83 -5.04 3.00 -2.52
CA ILE A 83 -5.44 3.22 -3.90
C ILE A 83 -4.56 4.33 -4.54
N PRO A 84 -4.14 4.20 -5.80
CA PRO A 84 -3.47 5.30 -6.49
C PRO A 84 -4.45 6.44 -6.75
N THR A 85 -3.97 7.68 -6.68
CA THR A 85 -4.77 8.86 -7.05
C THR A 85 -4.93 8.95 -8.57
N GLU A 86 -5.99 9.61 -9.04
CA GLU A 86 -6.27 9.80 -10.47
C GLU A 86 -5.14 10.53 -11.22
N ASP A 87 -4.43 11.44 -10.53
CA ASP A 87 -3.26 12.13 -11.07
C ASP A 87 -2.01 11.25 -11.16
N ARG A 88 -2.10 10.01 -10.66
CA ARG A 88 -1.08 8.95 -10.68
C ARG A 88 0.20 9.28 -9.94
N GLN A 89 0.21 10.33 -9.13
CA GLN A 89 1.41 10.76 -8.40
C GLN A 89 1.41 10.34 -6.94
N HIS A 90 0.29 9.80 -6.44
CA HIS A 90 0.13 9.49 -5.03
C HIS A 90 -0.55 8.13 -4.82
N ILE A 91 -0.40 7.64 -3.59
CA ILE A 91 -1.15 6.49 -3.07
C ILE A 91 -1.75 6.92 -1.73
N GLU A 92 -3.05 6.72 -1.56
CA GLU A 92 -3.79 7.14 -0.37
C GLU A 92 -4.80 6.10 0.08
N TRP A 93 -5.35 6.29 1.27
CA TRP A 93 -6.38 5.40 1.81
C TRP A 93 -7.71 5.71 1.13
N ASP A 94 -8.45 4.67 0.73
CA ASP A 94 -9.74 4.79 0.03
C ASP A 94 -10.93 5.17 0.95
N GLY A 95 -10.68 5.36 2.25
CA GLY A 95 -11.73 5.63 3.24
C GLY A 95 -12.48 4.38 3.75
N GLY A 96 -12.06 3.19 3.32
CA GLY A 96 -12.71 1.93 3.67
C GLY A 96 -12.33 1.41 5.06
N GLU A 97 -13.33 0.92 5.80
CA GLU A 97 -13.15 0.30 7.11
C GLU A 97 -12.41 -1.06 7.06
N LYS A 98 -11.94 -1.51 8.24
CA LYS A 98 -11.33 -2.83 8.51
C LYS A 98 -10.10 -3.10 7.64
N PHE A 99 -9.09 -2.26 7.81
CA PHE A 99 -7.87 -2.33 7.04
C PHE A 99 -6.74 -3.11 7.74
N ASP A 100 -6.90 -4.43 7.81
CA ASP A 100 -5.88 -5.29 8.43
C ASP A 100 -4.59 -5.31 7.61
N GLY A 101 -3.46 -5.18 8.31
CA GLY A 101 -2.12 -5.23 7.71
C GLY A 101 -1.80 -4.00 6.86
N TYR A 102 -2.29 -2.81 7.25
CA TYR A 102 -2.12 -1.58 6.46
C TYR A 102 -0.65 -1.24 6.21
N VAL A 103 0.26 -1.54 7.14
CA VAL A 103 1.72 -1.33 6.96
C VAL A 103 2.29 -2.35 5.98
N GLU A 104 1.97 -3.63 6.21
CA GLU A 104 2.40 -4.76 5.39
C GLU A 104 1.90 -4.62 3.96
N TRP A 105 0.75 -3.98 3.74
CA TRP A 105 0.25 -3.66 2.41
C TRP A 105 1.11 -2.61 1.69
N ILE A 106 1.60 -1.58 2.37
CA ILE A 106 2.57 -0.64 1.77
C ILE A 106 3.87 -1.38 1.44
N GLU A 107 4.37 -2.22 2.34
CA GLU A 107 5.57 -3.01 2.10
C GLU A 107 5.39 -3.98 0.91
N TYR A 108 4.22 -4.60 0.80
CA TYR A 108 3.84 -5.44 -0.34
C TYR A 108 3.84 -4.64 -1.63
N ILE A 109 3.16 -3.50 -1.68
CA ILE A 109 3.08 -2.62 -2.86
C ILE A 109 4.50 -2.23 -3.30
N ILE A 110 5.33 -1.79 -2.36
CA ILE A 110 6.72 -1.43 -2.63
C ILE A 110 7.47 -2.62 -3.23
N LYS A 111 7.44 -3.77 -2.56
CA LYS A 111 8.27 -4.93 -2.90
C LYS A 111 7.83 -5.61 -4.20
N LYS A 112 6.53 -5.73 -4.44
CA LYS A 112 5.94 -6.53 -5.52
C LYS A 112 5.54 -5.71 -6.73
N ILE A 113 5.21 -4.43 -6.54
CA ILE A 113 4.64 -3.60 -7.60
C ILE A 113 5.61 -2.49 -7.99
N LEU A 114 5.97 -1.61 -7.04
CA LEU A 114 6.70 -0.37 -7.33
C LEU A 114 8.19 -0.58 -7.60
N LYS A 115 8.91 -1.20 -6.66
CA LYS A 115 10.38 -1.37 -6.74
C LYS A 115 10.81 -2.15 -7.99
N PRO A 116 10.16 -3.27 -8.37
CA PRO A 116 10.50 -3.98 -9.62
C PRO A 116 10.29 -3.14 -10.89
N ARG A 117 9.50 -2.08 -10.82
CA ARG A 117 9.19 -1.17 -11.93
C ARG A 117 9.92 0.17 -11.82
N GLY A 118 10.84 0.30 -10.84
CA GLY A 118 11.69 1.47 -10.68
C GLY A 118 10.95 2.71 -10.19
N TYR A 119 9.95 2.55 -9.32
CA TYR A 119 9.32 3.64 -8.59
C TYR A 119 9.85 3.72 -7.15
N PHE A 120 9.87 4.93 -6.60
CA PHE A 120 10.18 5.20 -5.20
C PHE A 120 8.98 5.82 -4.49
N LEU A 121 8.57 5.19 -3.41
CA LEU A 121 7.52 5.68 -2.53
C LEU A 121 8.12 6.49 -1.39
N ASN A 122 7.58 7.68 -1.19
CA ASN A 122 7.94 8.61 -0.14
C ASN A 122 6.67 9.14 0.55
N GLY A 123 6.79 9.79 1.70
CA GLY A 123 5.68 10.51 2.31
C GLY A 123 5.28 9.96 3.67
N ARG A 124 4.22 10.56 4.20
CA ARG A 124 3.78 10.38 5.57
C ARG A 124 2.27 10.22 5.59
N VAL A 125 1.80 9.18 6.26
CA VAL A 125 0.39 8.99 6.56
C VAL A 125 0.24 8.84 8.07
N GLU A 126 -0.55 9.72 8.68
CA GLU A 126 -0.95 9.63 10.07
C GLU A 126 -2.10 8.63 10.17
N TRP A 127 -2.15 7.86 11.25
CA TRP A 127 -3.27 6.98 11.52
C TRP A 127 -3.77 7.16 12.95
N CYS A 128 -5.08 6.98 13.12
CA CYS A 128 -5.76 7.02 14.40
C CYS A 128 -6.65 5.78 14.49
N GLY A 129 -6.34 4.88 15.40
CA GLY A 129 -7.13 3.71 15.73
C GLY A 129 -8.21 4.02 16.79
N GLU A 130 -8.92 2.97 17.18
CA GLU A 130 -9.79 3.01 18.36
C GLU A 130 -8.94 3.09 19.64
N GLU A 131 -9.55 3.48 20.76
CA GLU A 131 -8.89 3.55 22.08
C GLU A 131 -7.71 4.53 22.20
N GLY A 132 -7.54 5.43 21.22
CA GLY A 132 -6.55 6.50 21.27
C GLY A 132 -5.19 6.13 20.68
N ASP A 133 -5.08 4.95 20.06
CA ASP A 133 -3.88 4.55 19.33
C ASP A 133 -3.65 5.53 18.17
N VAL A 134 -2.47 6.15 18.15
CA VAL A 134 -2.08 7.07 17.09
C VAL A 134 -0.67 6.77 16.63
N GLY A 135 -0.44 6.97 15.35
CA GLY A 135 0.89 6.78 14.81
C GLY A 135 1.08 7.40 13.44
N THR A 136 2.26 7.17 12.91
CA THR A 136 2.65 7.64 11.59
C THR A 136 3.35 6.53 10.82
N ILE A 137 2.90 6.29 9.60
CA ILE A 137 3.62 5.52 8.59
C ILE A 137 4.47 6.49 7.78
N LEU A 138 5.77 6.29 7.80
CA LEU A 138 6.74 7.08 7.07
C LEU A 138 7.41 6.20 6.01
N ALA A 139 7.22 6.56 4.74
CA ALA A 139 7.96 5.96 3.63
C ALA A 139 9.05 6.94 3.17
N ILE A 140 10.28 6.46 3.05
CA ILE A 140 11.36 7.23 2.42
C ILE A 140 12.23 6.29 1.58
N ASP A 141 12.30 6.57 0.28
CA ASP A 141 13.02 5.76 -0.71
C ASP A 141 12.69 4.26 -0.59
N ASN A 142 11.39 3.93 -0.59
CA ASN A 142 10.89 2.55 -0.45
C ASN A 142 11.21 1.87 0.90
N LYS A 143 11.64 2.61 1.91
CA LYS A 143 11.79 2.11 3.29
C LYS A 143 10.64 2.61 4.14
N VAL A 144 9.88 1.69 4.71
CA VAL A 144 8.74 1.97 5.58
C VAL A 144 9.20 1.94 7.03
N LYS A 145 8.71 2.89 7.82
CA LYS A 145 8.82 2.89 9.27
C LYS A 145 7.47 3.28 9.87
N VAL A 146 7.11 2.65 10.96
CA VAL A 146 5.98 3.05 11.80
C VAL A 146 6.56 3.76 13.01
N ILE A 147 5.96 4.89 13.37
CA ILE A 147 6.31 5.66 14.54
C ILE A 147 5.03 5.78 15.35
N GLU A 148 4.97 4.99 16.41
CA GLU A 148 3.98 5.04 17.48
C GLU A 148 4.52 6.03 18.52
N GLU A 149 3.65 6.84 19.13
CA GLU A 149 3.96 7.89 20.12
C GLU A 149 5.44 8.20 20.44
N GLY A 150 5.91 9.37 19.99
CA GLY A 150 7.26 9.88 20.26
C GLY A 150 7.73 10.86 19.18
N PHE A 151 7.32 12.14 19.29
CA PHE A 151 7.64 13.18 18.29
C PHE A 151 9.15 13.43 18.09
N ASP A 152 9.97 13.00 19.06
CA ASP A 152 11.41 13.23 19.07
C ASP A 152 12.18 12.24 18.17
N GLU A 153 11.78 10.97 18.09
CA GLU A 153 12.42 10.00 17.16
C GLU A 153 12.23 10.41 15.69
N LEU A 154 11.07 11.01 15.38
CA LEU A 154 10.73 11.50 14.04
C LEU A 154 11.60 12.71 13.66
N LYS A 155 11.89 13.61 14.61
CA LYS A 155 12.82 14.73 14.42
C LYS A 155 14.25 14.24 14.20
N GLU A 156 14.71 13.29 15.00
CA GLU A 156 16.07 12.74 14.88
C GLU A 156 16.26 12.06 13.52
N LEU A 157 15.29 11.25 13.06
CA LEU A 157 15.38 10.57 11.77
C LEU A 157 15.40 11.53 10.58
N VAL A 158 14.58 12.57 10.64
CA VAL A 158 14.54 13.63 9.61
C VAL A 158 15.83 14.45 9.64
N ALA A 159 16.34 14.79 10.81
CA ALA A 159 17.61 15.50 10.96
C ALA A 159 18.78 14.71 10.38
N GLU A 160 18.91 13.42 10.70
CA GLU A 160 19.96 12.55 10.14
C GLU A 160 19.93 12.47 8.62
N LYS A 161 18.73 12.37 8.02
CA LYS A 161 18.59 12.33 6.56
C LYS A 161 18.93 13.68 5.92
N LEU A 162 18.48 14.78 6.50
CA LEU A 162 18.81 16.12 6.01
C LEU A 162 20.32 16.39 6.08
N ASP A 163 20.99 15.92 7.13
CA ASP A 163 22.44 16.08 7.27
C ASP A 163 23.23 15.22 6.27
N LYS A 164 22.78 13.99 5.97
CA LYS A 164 23.37 13.18 4.90
C LYS A 164 23.26 13.87 3.53
N ILE A 165 22.08 14.41 3.21
CA ILE A 165 21.85 15.13 1.94
C ILE A 165 22.75 16.36 1.83
N LYS A 166 22.92 17.14 2.91
CA LYS A 166 23.81 18.30 2.93
C LYS A 166 25.28 17.91 2.72
N ASN A 167 25.72 16.81 3.33
CA ASN A 167 27.10 16.33 3.28
C ASN A 167 27.48 15.69 1.93
N GLU A 168 26.51 15.18 1.17
CA GLU A 168 26.74 14.67 -0.19
C GLU A 168 26.80 15.81 -1.22
N LYS A 169 26.01 16.88 -1.03
CA LYS A 169 26.05 18.07 -1.91
C LYS A 169 27.30 18.93 -1.76
N SER A 170 28.02 18.84 -0.64
CA SER A 170 29.26 19.57 -0.39
C SER A 170 30.53 18.84 -0.85
N LYS A 171 30.39 17.63 -1.40
CA LYS A 171 31.50 16.84 -1.96
C LYS A 171 31.54 16.84 -3.50
N ASN A 172 30.56 17.48 -4.14
CA ASN A 172 30.50 17.74 -5.59
C ASN A 172 30.73 19.23 -5.85
#